data_AF-A0A256YKZ9-F1
#
_entry.id   AF-A0A256YKZ9-F1
#
_cell.length_a   1.000
_cell.length_b   1.000
_cell.length_c   1.000
_cell.angle_alpha   90.00
_cell.angle_beta   90.00
_cell.angle_gamma   90.00
#
_symmetry.space_group_name_H-M   'P 1'
#
loop_
_entity.id
_entity.type
_entity.pdbx_description
1 polymer ?
#
loop_
_entity_poly.entity_id
_entity_poly.type
_entity_poly.pdbx_seq_one_letter_code
_entity_poly.pdbx_strand_id
1 'polypeptide(L)'
;MYHYLIEINVSDKKYLNKLREKLLNMKCNEKYSGDVGVYYLMLFNCRDETLYIGLGQHYFIDILSKKENIEDYISVLPEVFPRNKINIHFVERFINK
;
A
#
# COMPACT_ATOMS: atom_id res chain seq x y z
N MET A 1 0.23 -8.82 -14.94
CA MET A 1 -0.34 -8.14 -13.75
C MET A 1 0.84 -7.59 -13.00
N TYR A 2 0.86 -6.30 -12.74
CA TYR A 2 1.99 -5.66 -12.08
C TYR A 2 1.82 -5.77 -10.57
N HIS A 3 2.89 -6.13 -9.88
CA HIS A 3 2.89 -6.27 -8.43
C HIS A 3 4.05 -5.44 -7.86
N TYR A 4 3.69 -4.49 -7.01
CA TYR A 4 4.66 -3.65 -6.30
C TYR A 4 4.56 -3.96 -4.82
N LEU A 5 5.68 -4.36 -4.22
CA LEU A 5 5.80 -4.52 -2.78
C LEU A 5 6.61 -3.35 -2.23
N ILE A 6 6.04 -2.67 -1.25
CA ILE A 6 6.65 -1.49 -0.64
C ILE A 6 6.78 -1.76 0.85
N GLU A 7 8.00 -1.77 1.36
CA GLU A 7 8.30 -1.99 2.77
C GLU A 7 8.70 -0.66 3.41
N ILE A 8 8.12 -0.35 4.57
CA ILE A 8 8.38 0.91 5.26
C ILE A 8 8.77 0.63 6.70
N ASN A 9 10.02 0.91 7.03
CA ASN A 9 10.63 0.54 8.31
C ASN A 9 10.25 1.53 9.45
N VAL A 10 8.96 1.57 9.76
CA VAL A 10 8.32 2.28 10.87
C VAL A 10 7.18 1.44 11.44
N SER A 11 6.83 1.61 12.71
CA SER A 11 5.77 0.82 13.39
C SER A 11 4.66 1.68 14.02
N ASP A 12 4.72 3.00 13.86
CA ASP A 12 3.81 3.95 14.50
C ASP A 12 2.46 4.03 13.77
N LYS A 13 1.38 3.61 14.45
CA LYS A 13 -0.01 3.62 13.95
C LYS A 13 -0.48 4.97 13.40
N LYS A 14 0.11 6.12 13.79
CA LYS A 14 -0.31 7.43 13.26
C LYS A 14 -0.20 7.52 11.73
N TYR A 15 0.77 6.82 11.14
CA TYR A 15 0.96 6.83 9.69
C TYR A 15 -0.17 6.08 8.96
N LEU A 16 -0.81 5.12 9.64
CA LEU A 16 -1.91 4.34 9.08
C LEU A 16 -3.13 5.23 8.80
N ASN A 17 -3.50 6.08 9.77
CA ASN A 17 -4.61 7.03 9.60
C ASN A 17 -4.31 8.06 8.50
N LYS A 18 -3.08 8.59 8.47
CA LYS A 18 -2.66 9.55 7.44
C LYS A 18 -2.66 8.93 6.03
N LEU A 19 -2.20 7.68 5.89
CA LEU A 19 -2.25 6.96 4.63
C LEU A 19 -3.69 6.71 4.17
N ARG A 20 -4.55 6.27 5.11
CA ARG A 20 -5.98 6.05 4.87
C ARG A 20 -6.66 7.29 4.32
N GLU A 21 -6.48 8.46 4.94
CA GLU A 21 -7.04 9.72 4.47
C GLU A 21 -6.58 10.08 3.05
N LYS A 22 -5.28 9.89 2.75
CA LYS A 22 -4.74 10.14 1.40
C LYS A 22 -5.39 9.24 0.36
N LEU A 23 -5.54 7.95 0.64
CA LEU A 23 -6.17 6.99 -0.29
C LEU A 23 -7.65 7.29 -0.50
N LEU A 24 -8.39 7.63 0.56
CA LEU A 24 -9.79 8.04 0.43
C LEU A 24 -9.94 9.30 -0.43
N ASN A 25 -9.04 10.28 -0.29
CA ASN A 25 -9.01 11.48 -1.13
C ASN A 25 -8.69 11.17 -2.61
N MET A 26 -7.95 10.10 -2.88
CA MET A 26 -7.74 9.57 -4.23
C MET A 26 -8.95 8.80 -4.80
N LYS A 27 -10.08 8.79 -4.08
CA LYS A 27 -11.29 8.02 -4.41
C LYS A 27 -11.08 6.50 -4.36
N CYS A 28 -10.12 6.03 -3.55
CA CYS A 28 -10.04 4.63 -3.18
C CYS A 28 -11.21 4.27 -2.25
N ASN A 29 -11.73 3.05 -2.41
CA ASN A 29 -12.77 2.51 -1.55
C ASN A 29 -12.17 1.48 -0.62
N GLU A 30 -12.19 1.77 0.67
CA GLU A 30 -11.83 0.80 1.70
C GLU A 30 -12.85 -0.35 1.71
N LYS A 31 -12.35 -1.58 1.69
CA LYS A 31 -13.16 -2.81 1.73
C LYS A 31 -13.09 -3.49 3.09
N TYR A 32 -11.99 -3.31 3.79
CA TYR A 32 -11.75 -3.93 5.08
C TYR A 32 -10.67 -3.17 5.83
N SER A 33 -10.82 -3.10 7.15
CA SER A 33 -9.78 -2.70 8.08
C SER A 33 -9.96 -3.46 9.38
N GLY A 34 -8.92 -4.13 9.86
CA GLY A 34 -8.99 -4.89 11.10
C GLY A 34 -7.74 -5.68 11.42
N ASP A 35 -7.69 -6.21 12.64
CA ASP A 35 -6.63 -7.10 13.08
C ASP A 35 -6.82 -8.51 12.50
N VAL A 36 -5.77 -9.03 11.86
CA VAL A 36 -5.73 -10.38 11.27
C VAL A 36 -4.66 -11.25 11.96
N GLY A 37 -4.50 -11.04 13.27
CA GLY A 37 -3.49 -11.71 14.09
C GLY A 37 -2.23 -10.87 14.22
N VAL A 38 -1.20 -11.20 13.42
CA VAL A 38 0.14 -10.57 13.55
C VAL A 38 0.20 -9.14 12.99
N TYR A 39 -0.81 -8.78 12.19
CA TYR A 39 -0.89 -7.49 11.50
C TYR A 39 -2.26 -6.86 11.72
N TYR A 40 -2.28 -5.53 11.75
CA TYR A 40 -3.46 -4.77 11.35
C TYR A 40 -3.44 -4.62 9.83
N LEU A 41 -4.51 -5.03 9.14
CA LEU A 41 -4.60 -5.04 7.68
C LEU A 41 -5.70 -4.09 7.21
N MET A 42 -5.41 -3.27 6.19
CA MET A 42 -6.39 -2.52 5.42
C MET A 42 -6.37 -2.96 3.96
N LEU A 43 -7.55 -3.04 3.35
CA LEU A 43 -7.75 -3.40 1.95
C LEU A 43 -8.47 -2.26 1.23
N PHE A 44 -7.88 -1.77 0.15
CA PHE A 44 -8.48 -0.73 -0.70
C PHE A 44 -8.60 -1.21 -2.13
N ASN A 45 -9.73 -0.86 -2.76
CA ASN A 45 -9.89 -0.91 -4.21
C ASN A 45 -9.85 0.52 -4.75
N CYS A 46 -8.89 0.79 -5.62
CA CYS A 46 -8.68 2.09 -6.23
C CYS A 46 -8.72 1.91 -7.75
N ARG A 47 -9.79 2.32 -8.44
CA ARG A 47 -9.93 2.17 -9.91
C ARG A 47 -9.49 0.80 -10.46
N ASP A 48 -8.24 0.69 -10.96
CA ASP A 48 -7.65 -0.49 -11.60
C ASP A 48 -6.67 -1.26 -10.68
N GLU A 49 -6.52 -0.81 -9.44
CA GLU A 49 -5.60 -1.30 -8.43
C GLU A 49 -6.30 -1.84 -7.18
N THR A 50 -5.69 -2.86 -6.57
CA THR A 50 -6.00 -3.30 -5.22
C THR A 50 -4.77 -3.10 -4.35
N LEU A 51 -4.95 -2.44 -3.21
CA LEU A 51 -3.90 -2.14 -2.25
C LEU A 51 -4.15 -2.93 -0.95
N TYR A 52 -3.13 -3.66 -0.51
CA TYR A 52 -3.08 -4.36 0.76
C TYR A 52 -2.06 -3.64 1.64
N ILE A 53 -2.51 -3.06 2.74
CA ILE A 53 -1.66 -2.30 3.65
C ILE A 53 -1.65 -3.01 4.99
N GLY A 54 -0.51 -3.61 5.34
CA GLY A 54 -0.33 -4.24 6.63
C GLY A 54 0.57 -3.43 7.55
N LEU A 55 0.24 -3.41 8.83
CA LEU A 55 1.06 -2.88 9.91
C LEU A 55 1.31 -3.97 10.95
N GLY A 56 2.57 -4.37 11.08
CA GLY A 56 3.06 -5.25 12.14
C GLY A 56 4.23 -4.59 12.86
N GLN A 57 5.40 -5.22 12.83
CA GLN A 57 6.66 -4.59 13.28
C GLN A 57 7.16 -3.50 12.31
N HIS A 58 6.73 -3.56 11.06
CA HIS A 58 6.92 -2.55 10.02
C HIS A 58 5.65 -2.49 9.15
N TYR A 59 5.56 -1.52 8.23
CA TYR A 59 4.51 -1.51 7.22
C TYR A 59 4.92 -2.27 5.98
N PHE A 60 3.97 -2.98 5.38
CA PHE A 60 4.05 -3.39 3.98
C PHE A 60 2.85 -2.84 3.21
N ILE A 61 3.07 -2.51 1.95
CA ILE A 61 2.03 -2.15 0.99
C ILE A 61 2.24 -2.99 -0.26
N ASP A 62 1.31 -3.89 -0.51
CA ASP A 62 1.25 -4.68 -1.75
C ASP A 62 0.21 -4.02 -2.68
N ILE A 63 0.66 -3.63 -3.87
CA ILE A 63 -0.16 -3.00 -4.91
C ILE A 63 -0.24 -3.95 -6.09
N LEU A 64 -1.44 -4.49 -6.33
CA LEU A 64 -1.77 -5.26 -7.51
C LEU A 64 -2.43 -4.32 -8.52
N SER A 65 -1.80 -4.15 -9.69
CA SER A 65 -2.33 -3.29 -10.76
C SER A 65 -2.50 -4.05 -12.08
N LYS A 66 -3.56 -3.66 -12.81
CA LYS A 66 -3.74 -4.04 -14.22
C LYS A 66 -2.84 -3.21 -15.17
N LYS A 67 -2.33 -2.07 -14.71
CA LYS A 67 -1.48 -1.14 -15.46
C LYS A 67 -0.07 -1.09 -14.85
N GLU A 68 0.91 -0.71 -15.67
CA GLU A 68 2.28 -0.58 -15.19
C GLU A 68 2.45 0.68 -14.32
N ASN A 69 1.80 1.78 -14.70
CA ASN A 69 1.95 3.04 -13.99
C ASN A 69 1.14 3.08 -12.67
N ILE A 70 1.87 3.13 -11.55
CA ILE A 70 1.34 3.36 -10.20
C ILE A 70 1.97 4.60 -9.52
N GLU A 71 2.53 5.53 -10.31
CA GLU A 71 3.28 6.70 -9.83
C GLU A 71 2.49 7.52 -8.81
N ASP A 72 1.18 7.66 -9.01
CA ASP A 72 0.27 8.35 -8.08
C ASP A 72 0.37 7.75 -6.67
N TYR A 73 0.36 6.43 -6.53
CA TYR A 73 0.44 5.76 -5.22
C TYR A 73 1.83 5.86 -4.61
N ILE A 74 2.88 5.76 -5.43
CA ILE A 74 4.27 5.94 -4.97
C ILE A 74 4.46 7.37 -4.46
N SER A 75 3.89 8.37 -5.13
CA SER A 75 4.02 9.79 -4.78
C SER A 75 3.40 10.14 -3.43
N VAL A 76 2.37 9.40 -3.00
CA VAL A 76 1.73 9.57 -1.69
C VAL A 76 2.65 9.13 -0.54
N LEU A 77 3.52 8.13 -0.76
CA LEU A 77 4.30 7.54 0.33
C LEU A 77 5.25 8.53 1.00
N PRO A 78 6.04 9.36 0.28
CA PRO A 78 6.84 10.42 0.88
C PRO A 78 6.08 11.49 1.65
N GLU A 79 4.78 11.68 1.37
CA GLU A 79 3.95 12.63 2.11
C GLU A 79 3.47 12.05 3.44
N VAL A 80 3.37 10.72 3.51
CA VAL A 80 2.91 10.01 4.70
C VAL A 80 4.10 9.61 5.58
N PHE A 81 5.12 8.99 4.99
CA PHE A 81 6.22 8.34 5.66
C PHE A 81 7.56 9.07 5.46
N PRO A 82 8.53 8.93 6.37
CA PRO A 82 9.88 9.45 6.15
C PRO A 82 10.53 8.77 4.94
N ARG A 83 11.01 9.57 3.97
CA ARG A 83 11.59 9.06 2.70
C ARG A 83 12.69 8.03 2.91
N ASN A 84 13.56 8.25 3.89
CA ASN A 84 14.68 7.36 4.23
C ASN A 84 14.27 6.03 4.87
N LYS A 85 12.96 5.77 5.04
CA LYS A 85 12.41 4.53 5.59
C LYS A 85 11.65 3.70 4.56
N ILE A 86 11.46 4.20 3.34
CA ILE A 86 10.67 3.55 2.28
C ILE A 86 11.61 2.76 1.38
N ASN A 87 11.36 1.45 1.23
CA ASN A 87 11.99 0.59 0.25
C ASN A 87 10.92 0.11 -0.75
N ILE A 88 11.21 0.21 -2.04
CA ILE A 88 10.28 -0.15 -3.11
C ILE A 88 10.87 -1.33 -3.88
N HIS A 89 10.10 -2.41 -3.95
CA HIS A 89 10.44 -3.63 -4.68
C HIS A 89 9.44 -3.79 -5.81
N PHE A 90 9.92 -3.80 -7.06
CA PHE A 90 9.10 -4.08 -8.22
C PHE A 90 9.21 -5.56 -8.59
N VAL A 91 8.06 -6.23 -8.73
CA VAL A 91 7.99 -7.64 -9.15
C VAL A 91 7.03 -7.75 -10.33
N GLU A 92 7.59 -7.97 -11.52
CA GLU A 92 6.76 -8.31 -12.68
C GLU A 92 6.30 -9.77 -12.57
N ARG A 93 4.99 -9.97 -12.36
CA ARG A 93 4.39 -11.30 -12.33
C ARG A 93 3.78 -11.63 -13.69
N PHE A 94 4.48 -12.47 -14.45
CA PHE A 94 3.96 -13.09 -15.65
C PHE A 94 2.92 -14.15 -15.25
N ILE A 95 1.66 -13.92 -15.61
CA ILE A 95 0.64 -14.97 -15.57
C ILE A 95 0.76 -15.69 -16.92
N ASN A 96 1.46 -16.82 -16.94
CA ASN A 96 1.41 -17.72 -18.09
C ASN A 96 -0.03 -18.25 -18.18
N LYS A 97 -0.70 -17.92 -19.29
CA LYS A 97 -2.03 -18.45 -19.63
C LYS A 97 -1.92 -19.90 -20.08
#